data_AF-A0A7C6X5V9-F1
#
_entry.id   AF-A0A7C6X5V9-F1
#
_cell.length_a   1.000
_cell.length_b   1.000
_cell.length_c   1.000
_cell.angle_alpha   90.00
_cell.angle_beta   90.00
_cell.angle_gamma   90.00
#
_symmetry.space_group_name_H-M   'P 1'
#
loop_
_entity.id
_entity.type
_entity.pdbx_description
1 polymer ?
#
loop_
_entity_poly.entity_id
_entity_poly.type
_entity_poly.pdbx_seq_one_letter_code
_entity_poly.pdbx_strand_id
1 'polypeptide(L)'
;EVVAQWQGEQGMLAQLSTFPNQRYAEPLEALTAILQAQVISLDGLKKKLGTPLGRSNKDIAQPYQAQSWRSQASLSNLSAEVDSALAIWQGAEQHSIRALLAAEHADLVKQIDAAYLQAQQELAAFKQPLTLLLQDEQQRQALFSLYDSFDRLHRLHEKEVARALGVQLGFNAHDGD
;
A
#
# COMPACT_ATOMS: atom_id res chain seq x y z
N GLU A 1 -20.34 -9.79 -10.05
CA GLU A 1 -19.52 -11.03 -9.98
C GLU A 1 -18.57 -11.03 -8.79
N VAL A 2 -17.59 -10.11 -8.71
CA VAL A 2 -16.63 -10.04 -7.59
C VAL A 2 -17.30 -9.87 -6.22
N VAL A 3 -18.25 -8.93 -6.06
CA VAL A 3 -18.95 -8.72 -4.77
C VAL A 3 -19.66 -9.99 -4.29
N ALA A 4 -20.25 -10.76 -5.20
CA ALA A 4 -20.90 -12.02 -4.87
C ALA A 4 -19.90 -13.10 -4.42
N GLN A 5 -18.70 -13.16 -5.03
CA GLN A 5 -17.62 -14.04 -4.58
C GLN A 5 -17.06 -13.65 -3.20
N TRP A 6 -17.20 -12.39 -2.80
CA TRP A 6 -16.82 -11.93 -1.46
C TRP A 6 -17.90 -12.23 -0.41
N GLN A 7 -19.16 -11.95 -0.73
CA GLN A 7 -20.28 -11.96 0.23
C GLN A 7 -21.06 -13.27 0.30
N GLY A 8 -20.86 -14.20 -0.64
CA GLY A 8 -21.54 -15.50 -0.61
C GLY A 8 -21.19 -16.32 0.65
N GLU A 9 -22.01 -17.33 0.95
CA GLU A 9 -21.86 -18.17 2.16
C GLU A 9 -20.49 -18.87 2.26
N GLN A 10 -19.87 -19.18 1.12
CA GLN A 10 -18.52 -19.73 1.02
C GLN A 10 -17.49 -18.71 0.46
N GLY A 11 -17.89 -17.44 0.42
CA GLY A 11 -17.11 -16.34 -0.15
C GLY A 11 -15.91 -15.95 0.72
N MET A 12 -15.11 -15.03 0.20
CA MET A 12 -13.87 -14.61 0.86
C MET A 12 -14.10 -14.08 2.28
N LEU A 13 -15.22 -13.39 2.53
CA LEU A 13 -15.54 -12.90 3.88
C LEU A 13 -15.67 -14.06 4.88
N ALA A 14 -16.43 -15.10 4.55
CA ALA A 14 -16.60 -16.28 5.39
C ALA A 14 -15.27 -17.00 5.63
N GLN A 15 -14.41 -17.07 4.60
CA GLN A 15 -13.06 -17.64 4.72
C GLN A 15 -12.15 -16.81 5.66
N LEU A 16 -12.31 -15.49 5.72
CA LEU A 16 -11.52 -14.60 6.57
C LEU A 16 -12.07 -14.45 8.00
N SER A 17 -13.29 -14.89 8.28
CA SER A 17 -13.94 -14.66 9.58
C SER A 17 -14.27 -15.94 10.36
N THR A 18 -14.38 -17.09 9.69
CA THR A 18 -14.85 -18.33 10.30
C THR A 18 -13.80 -19.43 10.12
N PHE A 19 -13.28 -19.93 11.24
CA PHE A 19 -12.18 -20.89 11.27
C PHE A 19 -12.56 -22.17 12.05
N PRO A 20 -11.97 -23.33 11.73
CA PRO A 20 -11.14 -23.58 10.55
C PRO A 20 -11.98 -23.63 9.27
N ASN A 21 -11.37 -23.38 8.12
CA ASN A 21 -11.98 -23.59 6.82
C ASN A 21 -10.97 -24.18 5.82
N GLN A 22 -11.38 -24.41 4.57
CA GLN A 22 -10.51 -25.03 3.56
C GLN A 22 -9.24 -24.22 3.25
N ARG A 23 -9.27 -22.91 3.46
CA ARG A 23 -8.17 -22.00 3.10
C ARG A 23 -7.30 -21.62 4.29
N TYR A 24 -7.91 -21.43 5.45
CA TYR A 24 -7.23 -21.01 6.68
C TYR A 24 -7.66 -21.92 7.82
N ALA A 25 -6.69 -22.60 8.42
CA ALA A 25 -6.90 -23.40 9.61
C ALA A 25 -7.06 -22.49 10.84
N GLU A 26 -6.24 -21.43 10.91
CA GLU A 26 -6.14 -20.54 12.07
C GLU A 26 -6.33 -19.06 11.70
N PRO A 27 -6.83 -18.21 12.61
CA PRO A 27 -7.01 -16.77 12.36
C PRO A 27 -5.73 -16.04 11.92
N LEU A 28 -4.57 -16.48 12.43
CA LEU A 28 -3.28 -15.89 12.10
C LEU A 28 -2.93 -16.08 10.61
N GLU A 29 -3.35 -17.17 9.98
CA GLU A 29 -3.11 -17.42 8.55
C GLU A 29 -3.93 -16.45 7.67
N ALA A 30 -5.18 -16.18 8.06
CA ALA A 30 -6.01 -15.17 7.39
C ALA A 30 -5.44 -13.76 7.57
N LEU A 31 -4.99 -13.41 8.80
CA LEU A 31 -4.32 -12.12 9.05
C LEU A 31 -3.05 -12.00 8.20
N THR A 32 -2.25 -13.07 8.10
CA THR A 32 -1.04 -13.12 7.27
C THR A 32 -1.37 -12.85 5.80
N ALA A 33 -2.44 -13.44 5.27
CA ALA A 33 -2.86 -13.20 3.90
C ALA A 33 -3.31 -11.75 3.65
N ILE A 34 -3.99 -11.11 4.61
CA ILE A 34 -4.37 -9.69 4.53
C ILE A 34 -3.11 -8.81 4.54
N LEU A 35 -2.16 -9.08 5.43
CA LEU A 35 -0.90 -8.34 5.51
C LEU A 35 -0.07 -8.49 4.23
N GLN A 36 -0.03 -9.70 3.65
CA GLN A 36 0.66 -9.94 2.39
C GLN A 36 0.01 -9.15 1.24
N ALA A 37 -1.32 -9.15 1.15
CA ALA A 37 -2.03 -8.35 0.14
C ALA A 37 -1.77 -6.85 0.30
N GLN A 38 -1.73 -6.35 1.54
CA GLN A 38 -1.40 -4.96 1.85
C GLN A 38 0.02 -4.59 1.40
N VAL A 39 1.01 -5.44 1.71
CA VAL A 39 2.41 -5.23 1.33
C VAL A 39 2.56 -5.21 -0.18
N ILE A 40 1.93 -6.15 -0.90
CA ILE A 40 1.92 -6.18 -2.37
C ILE A 40 1.31 -4.88 -2.94
N SER A 41 0.22 -4.38 -2.35
CA SER A 41 -0.40 -3.12 -2.80
C SER A 41 0.52 -1.92 -2.58
N LEU A 42 1.20 -1.83 -1.43
CA LEU A 42 2.14 -0.75 -1.12
C LEU A 42 3.39 -0.78 -2.03
N ASP A 43 3.90 -1.96 -2.37
CA ASP A 43 4.95 -2.08 -3.40
C ASP A 43 4.43 -1.67 -4.79
N GLY A 44 3.17 -1.99 -5.08
CA GLY A 44 2.46 -1.53 -6.28
C GLY A 44 2.44 0.00 -6.43
N LEU A 45 2.13 0.74 -5.36
CA LEU A 45 2.22 2.21 -5.33
C LEU A 45 3.62 2.71 -5.73
N LYS A 46 4.65 2.12 -5.10
CA LYS A 46 6.06 2.45 -5.37
C LYS A 46 6.39 2.24 -6.84
N LYS A 47 5.99 1.12 -7.43
CA LYS A 47 6.24 0.81 -8.85
C LYS A 47 5.49 1.77 -9.78
N LYS A 48 4.20 2.02 -9.51
CA LYS A 48 3.35 2.93 -10.33
C LYS A 48 3.92 4.35 -10.42
N LEU A 49 4.59 4.84 -9.38
CA LEU A 49 5.29 6.13 -9.38
C LEU A 49 6.74 6.02 -9.87
N GLY A 50 7.45 4.96 -9.49
CA GLY A 50 8.86 4.74 -9.82
C GLY A 50 9.11 4.55 -11.32
N THR A 51 8.22 3.86 -12.02
CA THR A 51 8.31 3.66 -13.48
C THR A 51 8.33 4.99 -14.25
N PRO A 52 7.34 5.89 -14.09
CA PRO A 52 7.37 7.18 -14.78
C PRO A 52 8.45 8.15 -14.27
N LEU A 53 8.96 7.97 -13.04
CA LEU A 53 10.18 8.67 -12.57
C LEU A 53 11.46 8.17 -13.22
N GLY A 54 11.43 7.00 -13.86
CA GLY A 54 12.61 6.39 -14.45
C GLY A 54 13.56 5.76 -13.42
N ARG A 55 13.07 5.27 -12.27
CA ARG A 55 13.92 4.64 -11.23
C ARG A 55 14.78 3.50 -11.77
N SER A 56 14.26 2.74 -12.73
CA SER A 56 15.00 1.66 -13.42
C SER A 56 15.73 2.13 -14.68
N ASN A 57 15.66 3.42 -15.02
CA ASN A 57 16.25 4.02 -16.22
C ASN A 57 17.03 5.31 -15.88
N LYS A 58 17.94 5.23 -14.90
CA LYS A 58 18.85 6.32 -14.51
C LYS A 58 18.12 7.63 -14.19
N ASP A 59 16.94 7.54 -13.57
CA ASP A 59 16.08 8.67 -13.22
C ASP A 59 15.66 9.54 -14.43
N ILE A 60 15.71 8.98 -15.64
CA ILE A 60 15.22 9.62 -16.88
C ILE A 60 13.70 9.47 -16.92
N ALA A 61 12.98 10.58 -16.74
CA ALA A 61 11.52 10.61 -16.70
C ALA A 61 10.88 9.91 -17.91
N GLN A 62 9.86 9.09 -17.62
CA GLN A 62 9.08 8.29 -18.57
C GLN A 62 7.58 8.62 -18.45
N PRO A 63 7.14 9.86 -18.75
CA PRO A 63 5.78 10.33 -18.46
C PRO A 63 4.68 9.45 -19.07
N TYR A 64 4.91 8.86 -20.25
CA TYR A 64 3.94 8.01 -20.94
C TYR A 64 3.90 6.56 -20.46
N GLN A 65 4.79 6.19 -19.53
CA GLN A 65 4.71 4.91 -18.82
C GLN A 65 3.89 4.99 -17.52
N ALA A 66 3.43 6.18 -17.12
CA ALA A 66 2.52 6.33 -15.99
C ALA A 66 1.16 5.67 -16.28
N GLN A 67 0.63 4.89 -15.34
CA GLN A 67 -0.73 4.37 -15.45
C GLN A 67 -1.73 5.53 -15.57
N SER A 68 -2.73 5.40 -16.44
CA SER A 68 -3.80 6.40 -16.63
C SER A 68 -3.31 7.80 -17.03
N TRP A 69 -2.13 7.90 -17.68
CA TRP A 69 -1.59 9.19 -18.14
C TRP A 69 -2.51 9.90 -19.15
N ARG A 70 -3.18 9.14 -20.02
CA ARG A 70 -4.07 9.71 -21.06
C ARG A 70 -5.27 10.45 -20.48
N SER A 71 -5.81 9.94 -19.36
CA SER A 71 -6.92 10.59 -18.64
C SER A 71 -6.42 11.52 -17.52
N GLN A 72 -5.11 11.69 -17.36
CA GLN A 72 -4.48 12.50 -16.31
C GLN A 72 -4.83 12.04 -14.88
N ALA A 73 -5.27 10.79 -14.71
CA ALA A 73 -5.77 10.26 -13.43
C ALA A 73 -4.68 9.55 -12.59
N SER A 74 -3.41 9.62 -12.99
CA SER A 74 -2.32 8.89 -12.31
C SER A 74 -2.23 9.22 -10.82
N LEU A 75 -2.20 10.51 -10.46
CA LEU A 75 -2.07 10.95 -9.07
C LEU A 75 -3.34 10.68 -8.24
N SER A 76 -4.53 10.84 -8.83
CA SER A 76 -5.78 10.51 -8.13
C SER A 76 -5.89 9.01 -7.85
N ASN A 77 -5.40 8.16 -8.76
CA ASN A 77 -5.35 6.72 -8.54
C ASN A 77 -4.37 6.35 -7.42
N LEU A 78 -3.19 6.97 -7.39
CA LEU A 78 -2.23 6.80 -6.30
C LEU A 78 -2.83 7.23 -4.95
N SER A 79 -3.55 8.37 -4.92
CA SER A 79 -4.25 8.83 -3.72
C SER A 79 -5.30 7.84 -3.25
N ALA A 80 -6.17 7.36 -4.15
CA ALA A 80 -7.20 6.39 -3.80
C ALA A 80 -6.61 5.07 -3.27
N GLU A 81 -5.45 4.64 -3.78
CA GLU A 81 -4.75 3.44 -3.34
C GLU A 81 -4.08 3.64 -1.97
N VAL A 82 -3.50 4.82 -1.69
CA VAL A 82 -3.04 5.18 -0.33
C VAL A 82 -4.20 5.19 0.66
N ASP A 83 -5.34 5.78 0.28
CA ASP A 83 -6.54 5.82 1.15
C ASP A 83 -7.09 4.42 1.41
N SER A 84 -7.08 3.54 0.40
CA SER A 84 -7.50 2.15 0.55
C SER A 84 -6.56 1.37 1.48
N ALA A 85 -5.25 1.57 1.34
CA ALA A 85 -4.25 0.97 2.22
C ALA A 85 -4.40 1.48 3.67
N LEU A 86 -4.67 2.78 3.85
CA LEU A 86 -4.93 3.37 5.16
C LEU A 86 -6.21 2.81 5.78
N ALA A 87 -7.27 2.60 5.00
CA ALA A 87 -8.51 1.99 5.48
C ALA A 87 -8.29 0.56 6.01
N ILE A 88 -7.44 -0.24 5.35
CA ILE A 88 -7.06 -1.57 5.84
C ILE A 88 -6.27 -1.48 7.16
N TRP A 89 -5.33 -0.54 7.25
CA TRP A 89 -4.56 -0.30 8.47
C TRP A 89 -5.46 0.11 9.65
N GLN A 90 -6.36 1.06 9.42
CA GLN A 90 -7.26 1.62 10.43
C GLN A 90 -8.45 0.70 10.76
N GLY A 91 -8.80 -0.21 9.87
CA GLY A 91 -9.91 -1.15 10.02
C GLY A 91 -11.26 -0.47 10.27
N ALA A 92 -12.18 -1.20 10.89
CA ALA A 92 -13.49 -0.68 11.29
C ALA A 92 -13.60 -0.66 12.82
N GLU A 93 -13.97 0.50 13.38
CA GLU A 93 -14.11 0.70 14.82
C GLU A 93 -12.84 0.31 15.62
N GLN A 94 -12.94 -0.69 16.51
CA GLN A 94 -11.83 -1.20 17.31
C GLN A 94 -11.14 -2.42 16.67
N HIS A 95 -11.59 -2.86 15.49
CA HIS A 95 -11.12 -4.07 14.82
C HIS A 95 -10.20 -3.71 13.66
N SER A 96 -8.91 -3.57 13.96
CA SER A 96 -7.91 -3.16 12.98
C SER A 96 -6.53 -3.70 13.25
N ILE A 97 -5.70 -3.77 12.21
CA ILE A 97 -4.27 -4.09 12.34
C ILE A 97 -3.63 -3.08 13.29
N ARG A 98 -3.97 -1.80 13.14
CA ARG A 98 -3.54 -0.73 14.03
C ARG A 98 -3.84 -1.03 15.51
N ALA A 99 -5.04 -1.51 15.84
CA ALA A 99 -5.45 -1.83 17.20
C ALA A 99 -4.70 -3.04 17.78
N LEU A 100 -4.40 -4.05 16.96
CA LEU A 100 -3.60 -5.21 17.37
C LEU A 100 -2.21 -4.82 17.88
N LEU A 101 -1.63 -3.74 17.33
CA LEU A 101 -0.30 -3.24 17.71
C LEU A 101 -0.34 -2.17 18.80
N ALA A 102 -1.49 -1.56 19.07
CA ALA A 102 -1.56 -0.32 19.86
C ALA A 102 -1.11 -0.48 21.32
N ALA A 103 -1.30 -1.67 21.91
CA ALA A 103 -0.95 -1.93 23.31
C ALA A 103 0.56 -2.09 23.53
N GLU A 104 1.25 -2.81 22.65
CA GLU A 104 2.65 -3.21 22.83
C GLU A 104 3.62 -2.45 21.91
N HIS A 105 3.12 -1.87 20.81
CA HIS A 105 3.91 -1.24 19.76
C HIS A 105 3.39 0.16 19.40
N ALA A 106 2.99 0.94 20.41
CA ALA A 106 2.41 2.28 20.24
C ALA A 106 3.28 3.23 19.39
N ASP A 107 4.61 3.17 19.51
CA ASP A 107 5.51 4.02 18.73
C ASP A 107 5.60 3.60 17.26
N LEU A 108 5.48 2.30 16.97
CA LEU A 108 5.36 1.82 15.58
C LEU A 108 4.04 2.29 14.97
N VAL A 109 2.94 2.22 15.72
CA VAL A 109 1.64 2.74 15.29
C VAL A 109 1.73 4.22 14.93
N LYS A 110 2.32 5.05 15.80
CA LYS A 110 2.52 6.49 15.51
C LYS A 110 3.36 6.72 14.24
N GLN A 111 4.40 5.92 14.04
CA GLN A 111 5.25 6.04 12.85
C GLN A 111 4.48 5.71 11.56
N ILE A 112 3.62 4.69 11.58
CA ILE A 112 2.80 4.29 10.43
C ILE A 112 1.72 5.35 10.15
N ASP A 113 1.02 5.81 11.20
CA ASP A 113 0.01 6.86 11.08
C ASP A 113 0.62 8.15 10.48
N ALA A 114 1.81 8.54 10.95
CA ALA A 114 2.52 9.70 10.43
C ALA A 114 2.98 9.49 8.97
N ALA A 115 3.42 8.28 8.60
CA ALA A 115 3.82 7.98 7.23
C ALA A 115 2.64 8.04 6.24
N TYR A 116 1.46 7.56 6.64
CA TYR A 116 0.25 7.71 5.82
C TYR A 116 -0.16 9.18 5.67
N LEU A 117 -0.19 9.93 6.78
CA LEU A 117 -0.50 11.35 6.74
C LEU A 117 0.45 12.13 5.83
N GLN A 118 1.75 11.83 5.91
CA GLN A 118 2.77 12.45 5.07
C GLN A 118 2.51 12.15 3.57
N ALA A 119 2.29 10.88 3.21
CA ALA A 119 2.03 10.50 1.82
C ALA A 119 0.76 11.18 1.26
N GLN A 120 -0.31 11.26 2.05
CA GLN A 120 -1.54 11.97 1.68
C GLN A 120 -1.31 13.48 1.47
N GLN A 121 -0.55 14.12 2.36
CA GLN A 121 -0.22 15.54 2.26
C GLN A 121 0.64 15.85 1.03
N GLU A 122 1.65 15.03 0.76
CA GLU A 122 2.50 15.14 -0.42
C GLU A 122 1.70 14.97 -1.71
N LEU A 123 0.83 13.95 -1.80
CA LEU A 123 -0.07 13.75 -2.94
C LEU A 123 -1.00 14.95 -3.15
N ALA A 124 -1.59 15.47 -2.07
CA ALA A 124 -2.52 16.60 -2.13
C ALA A 124 -1.85 17.90 -2.58
N ALA A 125 -0.52 18.03 -2.43
CA ALA A 125 0.23 19.21 -2.85
C ALA A 125 0.34 19.34 -4.39
N PHE A 126 0.29 18.23 -5.12
CA PHE A 126 0.38 18.24 -6.58
C PHE A 126 -0.92 18.70 -7.23
N LYS A 127 -0.86 19.80 -8.00
CA LYS A 127 -2.04 20.41 -8.67
C LYS A 127 -2.04 20.28 -10.19
N GLN A 128 -1.02 19.63 -10.76
CA GLN A 128 -0.88 19.42 -12.19
C GLN A 128 -0.84 17.92 -12.51
N PRO A 129 -1.17 17.50 -13.74
CA PRO A 129 -0.98 16.13 -14.18
C PRO A 129 0.46 15.64 -14.01
N LEU A 130 0.63 14.37 -13.65
CA LEU A 130 1.95 13.74 -13.45
C LEU A 130 2.89 13.95 -14.65
N THR A 131 2.36 13.90 -15.87
CA THR A 131 3.15 14.08 -17.10
C THR A 131 3.77 15.49 -17.23
N LEU A 132 3.15 16.52 -16.66
CA LEU A 132 3.69 17.88 -16.62
C LEU A 132 4.69 18.04 -15.47
N LEU A 133 4.35 17.52 -14.29
CA LEU A 133 5.22 17.57 -13.11
C LEU A 133 6.58 16.90 -13.38
N LEU A 134 6.61 15.82 -14.15
CA LEU A 134 7.84 15.12 -14.51
C LEU A 134 8.81 15.93 -15.38
N GLN A 135 8.32 16.98 -16.06
CA GLN A 135 9.14 17.86 -16.91
C GLN A 135 9.77 19.01 -16.11
N ASP A 136 9.24 19.31 -14.92
CA ASP A 136 9.76 20.33 -14.03
C ASP A 136 10.71 19.71 -13.00
N GLU A 137 11.90 20.27 -12.85
CA GLU A 137 12.94 19.70 -11.98
C GLU A 137 12.55 19.75 -10.49
N GLN A 138 11.95 20.84 -10.04
CA GLN A 138 11.54 21.00 -8.65
C GLN A 138 10.38 20.06 -8.31
N GLN A 139 9.40 19.95 -9.21
CA GLN A 139 8.28 19.02 -9.05
C GLN A 139 8.75 17.57 -9.12
N ARG A 140 9.72 17.25 -9.99
CA ARG A 140 10.31 15.92 -10.05
C ARG A 140 10.99 15.54 -8.73
N GLN A 141 11.68 16.48 -8.08
CA GLN A 141 12.27 16.23 -6.76
C GLN A 141 11.21 15.97 -5.67
N ALA A 142 10.09 16.70 -5.71
CA ALA A 142 8.96 16.43 -4.84
C ALA A 142 8.34 15.05 -5.10
N LEU A 143 8.26 14.60 -6.36
CA LEU A 143 7.79 13.26 -6.72
C LEU A 143 8.76 12.16 -6.26
N PHE A 144 10.08 12.39 -6.26
CA PHE A 144 11.04 11.47 -5.63
C PHE A 144 10.82 11.38 -4.11
N SER A 145 10.53 12.50 -3.46
CA SER A 145 10.22 12.50 -2.02
C SER A 145 8.95 11.68 -1.73
N LEU A 146 7.91 11.82 -2.57
CA LEU A 146 6.72 10.98 -2.48
C LEU A 146 7.02 9.49 -2.71
N TYR A 147 7.90 9.16 -3.66
CA TYR A 147 8.35 7.79 -3.89
C TYR A 147 9.01 7.20 -2.62
N ASP A 148 9.86 7.97 -1.95
CA ASP A 148 10.49 7.55 -0.69
C ASP A 148 9.47 7.38 0.44
N SER A 149 8.43 8.20 0.49
CA SER A 149 7.30 8.04 1.41
C SER A 149 6.54 6.72 1.17
N PHE A 150 6.31 6.34 -0.09
CA PHE A 150 5.71 5.04 -0.43
C PHE A 150 6.62 3.87 -0.04
N ASP A 151 7.93 3.98 -0.29
CA ASP A 151 8.89 2.96 0.13
C ASP A 151 8.96 2.82 1.65
N ARG A 152 8.86 3.91 2.39
CA ARG A 152 8.76 3.90 3.86
C ARG A 152 7.50 3.15 4.32
N LEU A 153 6.33 3.45 3.75
CA LEU A 153 5.09 2.74 4.08
C LEU A 153 5.22 1.23 3.80
N HIS A 154 5.76 0.87 2.63
CA HIS A 154 6.01 -0.52 2.25
C HIS A 154 6.90 -1.22 3.28
N ARG A 155 8.07 -0.67 3.61
CA ARG A 155 9.01 -1.26 4.57
C ARG A 155 8.45 -1.39 5.97
N LEU A 156 7.68 -0.39 6.44
CA LEU A 156 7.01 -0.46 7.75
C LEU A 156 6.04 -1.64 7.82
N HIS A 157 5.26 -1.88 6.77
CA HIS A 157 4.31 -3.00 6.74
C HIS A 157 5.01 -4.35 6.55
N GLU A 158 5.92 -4.42 5.59
CA GLU A 158 6.62 -5.66 5.23
C GLU A 158 7.48 -6.20 6.38
N LYS A 159 8.18 -5.31 7.09
CA LYS A 159 9.18 -5.72 8.08
C LYS A 159 8.70 -5.51 9.50
N GLU A 160 8.24 -4.31 9.83
CA GLU A 160 8.00 -3.93 11.22
C GLU A 160 6.64 -4.44 11.71
N VAL A 161 5.57 -4.29 10.92
CA VAL A 161 4.24 -4.84 11.27
C VAL A 161 4.27 -6.37 11.29
N ALA A 162 4.87 -7.00 10.26
CA ALA A 162 5.00 -8.45 10.22
C ALA A 162 5.75 -9.00 11.44
N ARG A 163 6.88 -8.38 11.80
CA ARG A 163 7.66 -8.75 13.00
C ARG A 163 6.85 -8.56 14.29
N ALA A 164 6.18 -7.41 14.45
CA ALA A 164 5.39 -7.10 15.64
C ALA A 164 4.24 -8.10 15.86
N LEU A 165 3.65 -8.60 14.77
CA LEU A 165 2.57 -9.59 14.82
C LEU A 165 3.06 -11.05 14.83
N GLY A 166 4.38 -11.29 14.81
CA GLY A 166 4.94 -12.63 14.71
C GLY A 166 4.58 -13.36 13.41
N VAL A 167 4.30 -12.62 12.34
CA VAL A 167 3.89 -13.13 11.04
C VAL A 167 5.11 -13.25 10.12
N GLN A 168 5.24 -14.40 9.47
CA GLN A 168 6.17 -14.57 8.37
C GLN A 168 5.44 -14.35 7.05
N LEU A 169 5.71 -13.23 6.39
CA LEU A 169 5.22 -13.00 5.03
C LEU A 169 5.98 -13.94 4.08
N GLY A 170 5.24 -14.67 3.25
CA GLY A 170 5.85 -15.55 2.24
C GLY A 170 6.65 -14.75 1.20
N PHE A 171 7.56 -15.42 0.48
CA PHE A 171 8.30 -14.82 -0.62
C PHE A 171 7.32 -14.12 -1.58
N ASN A 172 7.44 -12.80 -1.72
CA ASN A 172 6.76 -12.10 -2.80
C ASN A 172 7.46 -12.48 -4.11
N ALA A 173 6.71 -12.75 -5.18
CA ALA A 173 7.23 -13.01 -6.52
C ALA A 173 7.96 -11.81 -7.15
N HIS A 174 8.23 -10.76 -6.36
CA HIS A 174 8.91 -9.54 -6.73
C HIS A 174 10.27 -9.36 -6.05
N ASP A 175 10.64 -10.23 -5.10
CA ASP A 175 11.96 -10.23 -4.45
C ASP A 175 13.02 -11.05 -5.22
N GLY A 176 12.59 -11.72 -6.29
CA GLY A 176 13.44 -12.54 -7.15
C GLY A 176 13.16 -12.30 -8.63
N ASP A 177 13.64 -11.16 -9.14
CA ASP A 177 14.29 -10.99 -10.46
C ASP A 177 15.02 -9.64 -10.48
#